data_AF-A0A7C9U089-F1
#
_entry.id   AF-A0A7C9U089-F1
#
_cell.length_a   1.000
_cell.length_b   1.000
_cell.length_c   1.000
_cell.angle_alpha   90.00
_cell.angle_beta   90.00
_cell.angle_gamma   90.00
#
_symmetry.space_group_name_H-M   'P 1'
#
loop_
_entity.id
_entity.type
_entity.pdbx_description
1 polymer ?
#
loop_
_entity_poly.entity_id
_entity_poly.type
_entity_poly.pdbx_seq_one_letter_code
_entity_poly.pdbx_strand_id
1 'polypeptide(L)'
;MKTNCLRLLDNRYTWITLFVLASVFGRSPYPLFGLPLALRQRHIENLSSAKTTVLETQLENQSQAIHSFTGQLQELQEQQKQQAKQQEQMQAEQTRQKEMIDNRSKAMQSFTWQLQKQKKQQEKQQEQIKIQQTRHKEMRSEIDQLVNINHQLELQIDSLQQAARPVSSKIVPIKRQTLMAIDYANLDCAAKAIGIPINYEMLKRYINSRFGSLEARIYVGENDRKVNNKLWFKHLRDRGYSIITKEAILHGNSFKSNVDVDLAVDVLSDGFNFKNLVLCSGDGDFLPLVKKLQQRGVRVIVLNLPDRTNNILQNLADEYISLSDIASEITTDTGHLKKA
;
A
#
# COMPACT_ATOMS: atom_id res chain seq x y z
N MET A 1 54.02 -37.40 -66.33
CA MET A 1 54.27 -38.11 -67.61
C MET A 1 55.40 -37.34 -68.31
N LYS A 2 56.67 -37.77 -68.31
CA LYS A 2 57.27 -38.75 -69.26
C LYS A 2 56.68 -38.55 -70.68
N THR A 3 57.40 -38.26 -71.76
CA THR A 3 58.79 -38.60 -72.14
C THR A 3 59.14 -37.93 -73.47
N ASN A 4 60.45 -37.76 -73.68
CA ASN A 4 61.20 -37.52 -74.91
C ASN A 4 60.62 -38.05 -76.26
N CYS A 5 60.83 -37.27 -77.32
CA CYS A 5 61.34 -37.71 -78.64
C CYS A 5 61.93 -36.48 -79.36
N LEU A 6 63.24 -36.26 -79.28
CA LEU A 6 64.26 -36.64 -80.28
C LEU A 6 64.11 -35.96 -81.66
N ARG A 7 64.99 -34.97 -81.85
CA ARG A 7 65.73 -34.59 -83.08
C ARG A 7 65.32 -35.32 -84.36
N LEU A 8 64.78 -34.55 -85.30
CA LEU A 8 65.17 -34.65 -86.70
C LEU A 8 65.57 -33.25 -87.18
N LEU A 9 66.82 -33.18 -87.61
CA LEU A 9 67.49 -32.04 -88.18
C LEU A 9 66.86 -31.62 -89.52
N ASP A 10 67.26 -30.41 -89.88
CA ASP A 10 67.42 -29.91 -91.23
C ASP A 10 66.24 -29.23 -91.94
N ASN A 11 66.54 -27.97 -92.24
CA ASN A 11 66.18 -27.25 -93.46
C ASN A 11 64.72 -26.82 -93.66
N ARG A 12 63.92 -26.77 -92.59
CA ARG A 12 62.57 -26.19 -92.64
C ARG A 12 62.41 -24.84 -91.92
N TYR A 13 63.30 -24.52 -90.99
CA TYR A 13 63.26 -23.25 -90.24
C TYR A 13 63.97 -22.09 -90.94
N THR A 14 64.93 -22.35 -91.83
CA THR A 14 65.59 -21.34 -92.66
C THR A 14 64.66 -20.70 -93.68
N TRP A 15 63.75 -21.48 -94.27
CA TRP A 15 62.74 -20.94 -95.18
C TRP A 15 61.65 -20.15 -94.46
N ILE A 16 61.24 -20.56 -93.25
CA ILE A 16 60.23 -19.85 -92.46
C ILE A 16 60.80 -18.53 -91.91
N THR A 17 62.06 -18.48 -91.49
CA THR A 17 62.71 -17.22 -91.07
C THR A 17 63.00 -16.29 -92.25
N LEU A 18 63.35 -16.81 -93.43
CA LEU A 18 63.43 -16.01 -94.67
C LEU A 18 62.06 -15.47 -95.11
N PHE A 19 60.99 -16.24 -94.93
CA PHE A 19 59.63 -15.80 -95.27
C PHE A 19 59.13 -14.70 -94.31
N VAL A 20 59.45 -14.81 -93.02
CA VAL A 20 59.11 -13.80 -92.01
C VAL A 20 59.95 -12.52 -92.18
N LEU A 21 61.24 -12.62 -92.54
CA LEU A 21 62.08 -11.45 -92.83
C LEU A 21 61.69 -10.73 -94.14
N ALA A 22 61.23 -11.44 -95.18
CA ALA A 22 60.70 -10.83 -96.40
C ALA A 22 59.36 -10.10 -96.18
N SER A 23 58.59 -10.53 -95.18
CA SER A 23 57.31 -9.91 -94.78
C SER A 23 57.49 -8.59 -94.04
N VAL A 24 58.61 -8.43 -93.31
CA VAL A 24 58.96 -7.25 -92.51
C VAL A 24 59.63 -6.14 -93.35
N PHE A 25 60.35 -6.49 -94.42
CA PHE A 25 61.03 -5.52 -95.31
C PHE A 25 60.29 -5.21 -96.63
N GLY A 26 59.04 -5.66 -96.78
CA GLY A 26 58.18 -5.23 -97.89
C GLY A 26 58.69 -5.54 -99.29
N ARG A 27 59.43 -6.66 -99.49
CA ARG A 27 59.83 -7.15 -100.81
C ARG A 27 59.17 -8.49 -101.09
N SER A 28 58.27 -8.51 -102.08
CA SER A 28 57.60 -9.72 -102.59
C SER A 28 58.60 -10.75 -103.12
N PRO A 29 58.43 -12.06 -102.84
CA PRO A 29 59.36 -13.11 -103.27
C PRO A 29 59.20 -13.53 -104.75
N TYR A 30 58.45 -12.78 -105.57
CA TYR A 30 58.28 -13.06 -107.00
C TYR A 30 58.89 -11.95 -107.86
N PRO A 31 59.77 -12.25 -108.84
CA PRO A 31 60.25 -11.26 -109.78
C PRO A 31 59.11 -10.91 -110.75
N LEU A 32 58.38 -9.83 -110.48
CA LEU A 32 57.32 -9.31 -111.35
C LEU A 32 57.89 -8.62 -112.62
N PHE A 33 58.99 -9.13 -113.21
CA PHE A 33 59.54 -8.66 -114.49
C PHE A 33 58.85 -9.41 -115.62
N GLY A 34 57.65 -8.95 -116.02
CA GLY A 34 56.91 -9.54 -117.14
C GLY A 34 55.39 -9.41 -117.11
N LEU A 35 54.81 -8.87 -116.02
CA LEU A 35 53.37 -8.62 -115.93
C LEU A 35 53.02 -7.17 -116.31
N PRO A 36 51.93 -6.92 -117.06
CA PRO A 36 51.44 -5.57 -117.38
C PRO A 36 51.31 -4.69 -116.13
N LEU A 37 51.67 -3.41 -116.25
CA LEU A 37 51.68 -2.43 -115.14
C LEU A 37 50.39 -2.46 -114.29
N ALA A 38 49.25 -2.64 -114.95
CA ALA A 38 47.91 -2.73 -114.34
C ALA A 38 47.75 -3.92 -113.38
N LEU A 39 48.33 -5.08 -113.68
CA LEU A 39 48.23 -6.27 -112.81
C LEU A 39 49.14 -6.14 -111.58
N ARG A 40 50.26 -5.43 -111.72
CA ARG A 40 51.18 -5.10 -110.62
C ARG A 40 50.55 -4.11 -109.64
N GLN A 41 49.91 -3.06 -110.15
CA GLN A 41 49.13 -2.11 -109.35
C GLN A 41 48.00 -2.81 -108.61
N ARG A 42 47.22 -3.64 -109.31
CA ARG A 42 46.10 -4.38 -108.71
C ARG A 42 46.52 -5.34 -107.60
N HIS A 43 47.68 -5.98 -107.72
CA HIS A 43 48.20 -6.86 -106.67
C HIS A 43 48.72 -6.09 -105.45
N ILE A 44 49.37 -4.93 -105.67
CA ILE A 44 49.79 -4.03 -104.60
C ILE A 44 48.57 -3.42 -103.89
N GLU A 45 47.54 -3.03 -104.64
CA GLU A 45 46.26 -2.54 -104.11
C GLU A 45 45.51 -3.61 -103.32
N ASN A 46 45.48 -4.87 -103.78
CA ASN A 46 44.85 -5.96 -103.04
C ASN A 46 45.62 -6.33 -101.76
N LEU A 47 46.97 -6.27 -101.79
CA LEU A 47 47.80 -6.51 -100.60
C LEU A 47 47.71 -5.35 -99.61
N SER A 48 47.61 -4.10 -100.09
CA SER A 48 47.38 -2.95 -99.22
C SER A 48 45.98 -3.02 -98.61
N SER A 49 44.94 -3.31 -99.41
CA SER A 49 43.56 -3.44 -98.93
C SER A 49 43.41 -4.59 -97.93
N ALA A 50 44.02 -5.74 -98.18
CA ALA A 50 43.98 -6.87 -97.25
C ALA A 50 44.70 -6.57 -95.93
N LYS A 51 45.83 -5.85 -95.96
CA LYS A 51 46.53 -5.39 -94.74
C LYS A 51 45.71 -4.35 -93.98
N THR A 52 45.06 -3.39 -94.65
CA THR A 52 44.19 -2.42 -93.97
C THR A 52 42.97 -3.09 -93.36
N THR A 53 42.30 -4.02 -94.06
CA THR A 53 41.14 -4.73 -93.49
C THR A 53 41.51 -5.56 -92.26
N VAL A 54 42.67 -6.24 -92.25
CA VAL A 54 43.13 -6.99 -91.06
C VAL A 54 43.45 -6.04 -89.90
N LEU A 55 44.08 -4.90 -90.17
CA LEU A 55 44.36 -3.88 -89.16
C LEU A 55 43.08 -3.24 -88.60
N GLU A 56 42.10 -2.94 -89.45
CA GLU A 56 40.79 -2.41 -89.06
C GLU A 56 40.03 -3.41 -88.18
N THR A 57 39.97 -4.69 -88.57
CA THR A 57 39.34 -5.76 -87.77
C THR A 57 40.02 -5.92 -86.41
N GLN A 58 41.36 -5.79 -86.37
CA GLN A 58 42.11 -5.87 -85.13
C GLN A 58 41.91 -4.64 -84.24
N LEU A 59 41.77 -3.45 -84.82
CA LEU A 59 41.44 -2.22 -84.12
C LEU A 59 40.01 -2.27 -83.55
N GLU A 60 39.06 -2.83 -84.30
CA GLU A 60 37.67 -3.02 -83.87
C GLU A 60 37.58 -4.01 -82.71
N ASN A 61 38.28 -5.14 -82.80
CA ASN A 61 38.36 -6.12 -81.71
C ASN A 61 39.01 -5.52 -80.45
N GLN A 62 40.05 -4.69 -80.60
CA GLN A 62 40.66 -3.98 -79.47
C GLN A 62 39.71 -2.92 -78.89
N SER A 63 38.96 -2.19 -79.72
CA SER A 63 37.97 -1.21 -79.30
C SER A 63 36.84 -1.86 -78.51
N GLN A 64 36.30 -2.99 -78.99
CA GLN A 64 35.30 -3.78 -78.26
C GLN A 64 35.82 -4.30 -76.92
N ALA A 65 37.07 -4.76 -76.89
CA ALA A 65 37.72 -5.17 -75.63
C ALA A 65 37.84 -3.99 -74.66
N ILE A 66 38.28 -2.81 -75.12
CA ILE A 66 38.36 -1.58 -74.30
C ILE A 66 36.98 -1.21 -73.75
N HIS A 67 35.94 -1.21 -74.58
CA HIS A 67 34.57 -0.92 -74.12
C HIS A 67 34.10 -1.90 -73.05
N SER A 68 34.34 -3.21 -73.24
CA SER A 68 34.04 -4.23 -72.24
C SER A 68 34.80 -4.00 -70.93
N PHE A 69 36.11 -3.70 -71.00
CA PHE A 69 36.92 -3.40 -69.81
C PHE A 69 36.46 -2.12 -69.11
N THR A 70 36.09 -1.07 -69.84
CA THR A 70 35.56 0.16 -69.24
C THR A 70 34.23 -0.07 -68.52
N GLY A 71 33.35 -0.92 -69.07
CA GLY A 71 32.11 -1.32 -68.41
C GLY A 71 32.36 -2.10 -67.12
N GLN A 72 33.29 -3.06 -67.15
CA GLN A 72 33.69 -3.80 -65.94
C GLN A 72 34.32 -2.89 -64.87
N LEU A 73 35.12 -1.90 -65.27
CA LEU A 73 35.70 -0.92 -64.34
C LEU A 73 34.62 -0.04 -63.70
N GLN A 74 33.62 0.40 -64.46
CA GLN A 74 32.49 1.17 -63.93
C GLN A 74 31.65 0.35 -62.95
N GLU A 75 31.37 -0.92 -63.28
CA GLU A 75 30.64 -1.82 -62.39
C GLU A 75 31.40 -2.07 -61.10
N LEU A 76 32.73 -2.28 -61.18
CA LEU A 76 33.59 -2.46 -60.03
C LEU A 76 33.68 -1.20 -59.16
N GLN A 77 33.70 -0.01 -59.76
CA GLN A 77 33.63 1.27 -59.04
C GLN A 77 32.30 1.45 -58.30
N GLU A 78 31.17 1.12 -58.95
CA GLU A 78 29.86 1.22 -58.31
C GLU A 78 29.70 0.19 -57.17
N GLN A 79 30.22 -1.03 -57.34
CA GLN A 79 30.29 -2.02 -56.27
C GLN A 79 31.12 -1.54 -55.09
N GLN A 80 32.29 -0.93 -55.33
CA GLN A 80 33.12 -0.36 -54.27
C GLN A 80 32.39 0.76 -53.51
N LYS A 81 31.68 1.63 -54.23
CA LYS A 81 30.89 2.72 -53.63
C LYS A 81 29.74 2.17 -52.77
N GLN A 82 29.06 1.13 -53.24
CA GLN A 82 28.00 0.47 -52.48
C GLN A 82 28.55 -0.21 -51.22
N GLN A 83 29.70 -0.89 -51.33
CA GLN A 83 30.38 -1.49 -50.17
C GLN A 83 30.81 -0.44 -49.15
N ALA A 84 31.38 0.68 -49.59
CA ALA A 84 31.77 1.78 -48.68
C ALA A 84 30.55 2.34 -47.93
N LYS A 85 29.43 2.54 -48.62
CA LYS A 85 28.18 2.99 -48.01
C LYS A 85 27.62 1.98 -46.99
N GLN A 86 27.68 0.68 -47.30
CA GLN A 86 27.27 -0.37 -46.37
C GLN A 86 28.18 -0.42 -45.13
N GLN A 87 29.48 -0.26 -45.30
CA GLN A 87 30.43 -0.22 -44.17
C GLN A 87 30.17 0.98 -43.26
N GLU A 88 29.90 2.17 -43.83
CA GLU A 88 29.58 3.36 -43.06
C GLU A 88 28.28 3.19 -42.27
N GLN A 89 27.24 2.63 -42.89
CA GLN A 89 25.98 2.31 -42.21
C GLN A 89 26.18 1.33 -41.06
N MET A 90 26.97 0.27 -41.28
CA MET A 90 27.30 -0.72 -40.25
C MET A 90 28.08 -0.09 -39.09
N GLN A 91 29.04 0.79 -39.36
CA GLN A 91 29.80 1.51 -38.33
C GLN A 91 28.92 2.47 -37.53
N ALA A 92 28.04 3.20 -38.20
CA ALA A 92 27.06 4.07 -37.55
C ALA A 92 26.13 3.27 -36.63
N GLU A 93 25.65 2.10 -37.08
CA GLU A 93 24.80 1.22 -36.28
C GLU A 93 25.54 0.65 -35.06
N GLN A 94 26.77 0.17 -35.24
CA GLN A 94 27.61 -0.29 -34.13
C GLN A 94 27.87 0.82 -33.09
N THR A 95 28.05 2.06 -33.55
CA THR A 95 28.27 3.21 -32.66
C THR A 95 27.01 3.51 -31.84
N ARG A 96 25.83 3.53 -32.48
CA ARG A 96 24.53 3.67 -31.80
C ARG A 96 24.30 2.55 -30.77
N GLN A 97 24.62 1.30 -31.11
CA GLN A 97 24.50 0.18 -30.17
C GLN A 97 25.44 0.34 -28.98
N LYS A 98 26.70 0.75 -29.18
CA LYS A 98 27.65 1.02 -28.09
C LYS A 98 27.15 2.11 -27.15
N GLU A 99 26.63 3.21 -27.69
CA GLU A 99 26.05 4.29 -26.88
C GLU A 99 24.83 3.80 -26.06
N MET A 100 23.97 2.99 -26.67
CA MET A 100 22.82 2.40 -25.97
C MET A 100 23.26 1.49 -24.81
N ILE A 101 24.28 0.67 -25.03
CA ILE A 101 24.87 -0.21 -24.01
C ILE A 101 25.47 0.62 -22.87
N ASP A 102 26.21 1.68 -23.19
CA ASP A 102 26.80 2.56 -22.17
C ASP A 102 25.73 3.27 -21.33
N ASN A 103 24.70 3.81 -21.98
CA ASN A 103 23.57 4.43 -21.29
C ASN A 103 22.83 3.43 -20.37
N ARG A 104 22.60 2.20 -20.85
CA ARG A 104 21.98 1.15 -20.05
C ARG A 104 22.88 0.69 -18.90
N SER A 105 24.19 0.65 -19.11
CA SER A 105 25.18 0.32 -18.07
C SER A 105 25.16 1.34 -16.95
N LYS A 106 25.15 2.64 -17.28
CA LYS A 106 25.03 3.74 -16.29
C LYS A 106 23.71 3.66 -15.52
N ALA A 107 22.58 3.42 -16.22
CA ALA A 107 21.29 3.23 -15.57
C ALA A 107 21.25 1.99 -14.65
N MET A 108 21.91 0.91 -15.06
CA MET A 108 22.05 -0.29 -14.23
C MET A 108 22.87 -0.01 -12.97
N GLN A 109 23.96 0.74 -13.07
CA GLN A 109 24.79 1.11 -11.93
C GLN A 109 24.06 2.01 -10.92
N SER A 110 23.28 2.98 -11.40
CA SER A 110 22.47 3.81 -10.50
C SER A 110 21.38 2.99 -9.81
N PHE A 111 20.75 2.05 -10.53
CA PHE A 111 19.75 1.14 -9.98
C PHE A 111 20.34 0.18 -8.94
N THR A 112 21.52 -0.41 -9.20
CA THR A 112 22.18 -1.30 -8.22
C THR A 112 22.58 -0.54 -6.96
N TRP A 113 23.03 0.70 -7.08
CA TRP A 113 23.31 1.56 -5.93
C TRP A 113 22.05 1.84 -5.10
N GLN A 114 20.92 2.12 -5.75
CA GLN A 114 19.63 2.31 -5.06
C GLN A 114 19.18 1.05 -4.32
N LEU A 115 19.28 -0.13 -4.96
CA LEU A 115 18.96 -1.40 -4.31
C LEU A 115 19.84 -1.68 -3.09
N GLN A 116 21.15 -1.41 -3.17
CA GLN A 116 22.05 -1.56 -2.03
C GLN A 116 21.68 -0.63 -0.87
N LYS A 117 21.29 0.62 -1.18
CA LYS A 117 20.83 1.57 -0.16
C LYS A 117 19.55 1.10 0.52
N GLN A 118 18.56 0.63 -0.25
CA GLN A 118 17.32 0.09 0.28
C GLN A 118 17.58 -1.16 1.14
N LYS A 119 18.44 -2.08 0.68
CA LYS A 119 18.81 -3.28 1.44
C LYS A 119 19.42 -2.92 2.80
N LYS A 120 20.37 -1.97 2.84
CA LYS A 120 20.96 -1.49 4.11
C LYS A 120 19.91 -0.88 5.04
N GLN A 121 18.94 -0.15 4.49
CA GLN A 121 17.85 0.42 5.29
C GLN A 121 16.95 -0.68 5.87
N GLN A 122 16.65 -1.71 5.08
CA GLN A 122 15.87 -2.87 5.52
C GLN A 122 16.59 -3.66 6.61
N GLU A 123 17.91 -3.87 6.49
CA GLU A 123 18.73 -4.53 7.51
C GLU A 123 18.67 -3.77 8.84
N LYS A 124 18.80 -2.43 8.82
CA LYS A 124 18.64 -1.59 10.02
C LYS A 124 17.26 -1.72 10.65
N GLN A 125 16.20 -1.75 9.83
CA GLN A 125 14.84 -1.94 10.33
C GLN A 125 14.66 -3.32 10.97
N GLN A 126 15.20 -4.38 10.38
CA GLN A 126 15.15 -5.73 10.94
C GLN A 126 15.90 -5.82 12.29
N GLU A 127 17.03 -5.14 12.42
CA GLU A 127 17.77 -5.09 13.67
C GLU A 127 16.98 -4.38 14.78
N GLN A 128 16.32 -3.26 14.46
CA GLN A 128 15.42 -2.58 15.40
C GLN A 128 14.26 -3.47 15.85
N ILE A 129 13.65 -4.22 14.94
CA ILE A 129 12.58 -5.17 15.27
C ILE A 129 13.10 -6.26 16.21
N LYS A 130 14.30 -6.80 15.96
CA LYS A 130 14.91 -7.81 16.85
C LYS A 130 15.13 -7.26 18.26
N ILE A 131 15.65 -6.04 18.38
CA ILE A 131 15.84 -5.38 19.69
C ILE A 131 14.50 -5.22 20.42
N GLN A 132 13.46 -4.77 19.70
CA GLN A 132 12.12 -4.65 20.28
C GLN A 132 11.55 -5.99 20.73
N GLN A 133 11.72 -7.06 19.95
CA GLN A 133 11.28 -8.40 20.31
C GLN A 133 11.95 -8.90 21.59
N THR A 134 13.26 -8.68 21.74
CA THR A 134 13.98 -9.05 22.98
C THR A 134 13.43 -8.31 24.19
N ARG A 135 13.22 -6.98 24.08
CA ARG A 135 12.63 -6.17 25.16
C ARG A 135 11.22 -6.62 25.53
N HIS A 136 10.39 -6.96 24.53
CA HIS A 136 9.06 -7.50 24.78
C HIS A 136 9.10 -8.84 25.52
N LYS A 137 10.08 -9.69 25.22
CA LYS A 137 10.26 -10.97 25.91
C LYS A 137 10.67 -10.76 27.37
N GLU A 138 11.57 -9.82 27.65
CA GLU A 138 11.98 -9.44 29.02
C GLU A 138 10.78 -8.89 29.80
N MET A 139 10.08 -7.91 29.25
CA MET A 139 8.88 -7.32 29.86
C MET A 139 7.80 -8.36 30.14
N ARG A 140 7.62 -9.35 29.26
CA ARG A 140 6.66 -10.43 29.48
C ARG A 140 7.06 -11.32 30.66
N SER A 141 8.35 -11.62 30.79
CA SER A 141 8.87 -12.34 31.96
C SER A 141 8.64 -11.57 33.26
N GLU A 142 8.79 -10.24 33.25
CA GLU A 142 8.49 -9.39 34.42
C GLU A 142 7.01 -9.40 34.77
N ILE A 143 6.13 -9.31 33.77
CA ILE A 143 4.67 -9.42 33.97
C ILE A 143 4.33 -10.77 34.60
N ASP A 144 4.90 -11.87 34.11
CA ASP A 144 4.65 -13.21 34.65
C ASP A 144 5.11 -13.32 36.12
N GLN A 145 6.23 -12.68 36.49
CA GLN A 145 6.68 -12.60 37.89
C GLN A 145 5.69 -11.81 38.76
N LEU A 146 5.22 -10.66 38.29
CA LEU A 146 4.26 -9.84 39.02
C LEU A 146 2.92 -10.55 39.22
N VAL A 147 2.45 -11.30 38.21
CA VAL A 147 1.25 -12.12 38.32
C VAL A 147 1.42 -13.18 39.40
N ASN A 148 2.58 -13.85 39.46
CA ASN A 148 2.85 -14.84 40.50
C ASN A 148 2.92 -14.22 41.91
N ILE A 149 3.53 -13.03 42.04
CA ILE A 149 3.57 -12.29 43.31
C ILE A 149 2.16 -11.91 43.75
N ASN A 150 1.34 -11.38 42.84
CA ASN A 150 -0.05 -11.03 43.15
C ASN A 150 -0.84 -12.26 43.60
N HIS A 151 -0.66 -13.40 42.94
CA HIS A 151 -1.30 -14.65 43.35
C HIS A 151 -0.84 -15.09 44.77
N GLN A 152 0.45 -14.96 45.09
CA GLN A 152 0.94 -15.25 46.45
C GLN A 152 0.37 -14.30 47.49
N LEU A 153 0.23 -13.01 47.17
CA LEU A 153 -0.39 -12.01 48.05
C LEU A 153 -1.87 -12.32 48.27
N GLU A 154 -2.61 -12.73 47.24
CA GLU A 154 -3.99 -13.17 47.35
C GLU A 154 -4.12 -14.34 48.33
N LEU A 155 -3.26 -15.37 48.19
CA LEU A 155 -3.23 -16.50 49.12
C LEU A 155 -2.91 -16.08 50.56
N GLN A 156 -1.98 -15.13 50.74
CA GLN A 156 -1.66 -14.58 52.05
C GLN A 156 -2.84 -13.81 52.66
N ILE A 157 -3.52 -12.97 51.86
CA ILE A 157 -4.71 -12.23 52.27
C ILE A 157 -5.79 -13.22 52.71
N ASP A 158 -6.05 -14.27 51.94
CA ASP A 158 -7.04 -15.30 52.28
C ASP A 158 -6.69 -16.01 53.59
N SER A 159 -5.42 -16.35 53.80
CA SER A 159 -4.94 -16.97 55.04
C SER A 159 -5.12 -16.06 56.26
N LEU A 160 -4.84 -14.76 56.10
CA LEU A 160 -4.98 -13.74 57.14
C LEU A 160 -6.44 -13.45 57.42
N GLN A 161 -7.31 -13.41 56.42
CA GLN A 161 -8.76 -13.27 56.60
C GLN A 161 -9.37 -14.48 57.31
N GLN A 162 -8.87 -15.69 57.03
CA GLN A 162 -9.27 -16.89 57.76
C GLN A 162 -8.82 -16.87 59.23
N ALA A 163 -7.60 -16.38 59.50
CA ALA A 163 -7.08 -16.22 60.85
C ALA A 163 -7.73 -15.07 61.62
N ALA A 164 -8.07 -13.98 60.92
CA ALA A 164 -8.76 -12.81 61.45
C ALA A 164 -10.28 -12.95 61.45
N ARG A 165 -10.81 -14.18 61.28
CA ARG A 165 -12.25 -14.44 61.37
C ARG A 165 -12.77 -13.82 62.68
N PRO A 166 -13.62 -12.79 62.60
CA PRO A 166 -14.11 -12.13 63.79
C PRO A 166 -14.89 -13.15 64.63
N VAL A 167 -14.71 -13.13 65.95
CA VAL A 167 -15.74 -13.62 66.86
C VAL A 167 -17.02 -12.96 66.40
N SER A 168 -17.96 -13.76 65.89
CA SER A 168 -19.18 -13.37 65.20
C SER A 168 -19.82 -12.10 65.78
N SER A 169 -19.43 -10.94 65.25
CA SER A 169 -20.32 -9.79 65.22
C SER A 169 -21.21 -10.02 64.01
N LYS A 170 -22.52 -10.16 64.27
CA LYS A 170 -23.56 -10.36 63.25
C LYS A 170 -23.71 -9.12 62.37
N ILE A 171 -22.72 -8.77 61.58
CA ILE A 171 -22.85 -7.80 60.50
C ILE A 171 -22.75 -8.60 59.21
N VAL A 172 -23.89 -9.12 58.76
CA VAL A 172 -24.02 -9.70 57.44
C VAL A 172 -23.90 -8.55 56.44
N PRO A 173 -22.90 -8.51 55.54
CA PRO A 173 -22.86 -7.48 54.51
C PRO A 173 -24.12 -7.62 53.67
N ILE A 174 -24.93 -6.57 53.64
CA ILE A 174 -26.15 -6.54 52.85
C ILE A 174 -25.72 -6.62 51.38
N LYS A 175 -25.89 -7.79 50.75
CA LYS A 175 -25.71 -7.91 49.30
C LYS A 175 -26.66 -6.93 48.63
N ARG A 176 -26.10 -5.94 47.93
CA ARG A 176 -26.89 -4.96 47.17
C ARG A 176 -27.61 -5.70 46.04
N GLN A 177 -28.92 -5.55 45.98
CA GLN A 177 -29.77 -6.21 45.00
C GLN A 177 -29.98 -5.36 43.75
N THR A 178 -29.84 -4.05 43.86
CA THR A 178 -30.19 -3.11 42.78
C THR A 178 -29.05 -2.15 42.48
N LEU A 179 -28.74 -1.98 41.21
CA LEU A 179 -27.89 -0.90 40.72
C LEU A 179 -28.80 0.22 40.17
N MET A 180 -28.66 1.43 40.68
CA MET A 180 -29.27 2.63 40.12
C MET A 180 -28.20 3.40 39.36
N ALA A 181 -28.33 3.48 38.04
CA ALA A 181 -27.45 4.24 37.16
C ALA A 181 -28.19 5.50 36.69
N ILE A 182 -27.73 6.66 37.17
CA ILE A 182 -28.32 7.96 36.85
C ILE A 182 -27.45 8.66 35.82
N ASP A 183 -28.02 8.88 34.64
CA ASP A 183 -27.53 9.87 33.71
C ASP A 183 -28.02 11.25 34.18
N TYR A 184 -27.11 12.04 34.72
CA TYR A 184 -27.46 13.32 35.34
C TYR A 184 -28.10 14.28 34.34
N ALA A 185 -27.56 14.39 33.13
CA ALA A 185 -28.04 15.34 32.13
C ALA A 185 -29.46 15.00 31.67
N ASN A 186 -29.71 13.71 31.43
CA ASN A 186 -31.03 13.23 31.01
C ASN A 186 -32.08 13.35 32.13
N LEU A 187 -31.73 12.96 33.37
CA LEU A 187 -32.65 13.06 34.50
C LEU A 187 -32.95 14.52 34.89
N ASP A 188 -31.94 15.40 34.87
CA ASP A 188 -32.12 16.84 35.15
C ASP A 188 -32.96 17.53 34.08
N CYS A 189 -32.73 17.22 32.80
CA CYS A 189 -33.57 17.73 31.70
C CYS A 189 -35.03 17.31 31.87
N ALA A 190 -35.28 16.06 32.25
CA ALA A 190 -36.62 15.55 32.50
C ALA A 190 -37.27 16.24 33.71
N ALA A 191 -36.57 16.36 34.84
CA ALA A 191 -37.08 17.04 36.03
C ALA A 191 -37.48 18.50 35.74
N LYS A 192 -36.64 19.22 34.99
CA LYS A 192 -36.91 20.59 34.55
C LYS A 192 -38.12 20.70 33.64
N ALA A 193 -38.37 19.72 32.78
CA ALA A 193 -39.52 19.73 31.87
C ALA A 193 -40.87 19.69 32.60
N ILE A 194 -40.94 19.04 33.76
CA ILE A 194 -42.14 19.00 34.62
C ILE A 194 -42.06 19.96 35.82
N GLY A 195 -41.00 20.76 35.91
CA GLY A 195 -40.85 21.78 36.94
C GLY A 195 -40.65 21.25 38.37
N ILE A 196 -40.17 20.01 38.53
CA ILE A 196 -39.97 19.42 39.86
C ILE A 196 -38.50 19.42 40.27
N PRO A 197 -38.17 19.81 41.52
CA PRO A 197 -36.83 19.64 42.06
C PRO A 197 -36.66 18.21 42.61
N ILE A 198 -35.73 17.44 42.05
CA ILE A 198 -35.45 16.07 42.53
C ILE A 198 -34.72 16.12 43.87
N ASN A 199 -35.34 15.58 44.92
CA ASN A 199 -34.65 15.23 46.15
C ASN A 199 -34.02 13.83 46.01
N TYR A 200 -32.71 13.80 45.79
CA TYR A 200 -31.94 12.57 45.61
C TYR A 200 -31.96 11.63 46.83
N GLU A 201 -32.20 12.14 48.05
CA GLU A 201 -32.35 11.27 49.22
C GLU A 201 -33.69 10.53 49.18
N MET A 202 -34.77 11.23 48.82
CA MET A 202 -36.09 10.64 48.66
C MET A 202 -36.15 9.68 47.46
N LEU A 203 -35.56 10.05 46.33
CA LEU A 203 -35.42 9.16 45.16
C LEU A 203 -34.70 7.85 45.52
N LYS A 204 -33.59 7.94 46.28
CA LYS A 204 -32.86 6.77 46.77
C LYS A 204 -33.75 5.90 47.66
N ARG A 205 -34.50 6.51 48.57
CA ARG A 205 -35.43 5.79 49.47
C ARG A 205 -36.55 5.09 48.71
N TYR A 206 -37.15 5.76 47.73
CA TYR A 206 -38.21 5.22 46.86
C TYR A 206 -37.73 3.97 46.12
N ILE A 207 -36.53 4.03 45.53
CA ILE A 207 -35.97 2.88 44.81
C ILE A 207 -35.54 1.76 45.75
N ASN A 208 -35.00 2.11 46.93
CA ASN A 208 -34.61 1.12 47.94
C ASN A 208 -35.83 0.34 48.48
N SER A 209 -36.96 1.02 48.70
CA SER A 209 -38.17 0.38 49.22
C SER A 209 -38.80 -0.55 48.19
N ARG A 210 -38.75 -0.20 46.90
CA ARG A 210 -39.38 -0.97 45.83
C ARG A 210 -38.52 -2.10 45.29
N PHE A 211 -37.20 -1.90 45.21
CA PHE A 211 -36.28 -2.84 44.56
C PHE A 211 -35.20 -3.41 45.49
N GLY A 212 -35.25 -3.09 46.78
CA GLY A 212 -34.31 -3.58 47.79
C GLY A 212 -32.99 -2.81 47.81
N SER A 213 -32.03 -3.34 48.59
CA SER A 213 -30.73 -2.72 48.85
C SER A 213 -30.04 -2.22 47.58
N LEU A 214 -29.76 -0.92 47.51
CA LEU A 214 -29.27 -0.30 46.28
C LEU A 214 -27.83 0.21 46.36
N GLU A 215 -27.16 0.17 45.22
CA GLU A 215 -26.00 0.99 44.90
C GLU A 215 -26.40 2.07 43.90
N ALA A 216 -26.12 3.35 44.18
CA ALA A 216 -26.49 4.44 43.28
C ALA A 216 -25.26 5.14 42.72
N ARG A 217 -25.17 5.17 41.40
CA ARG A 217 -24.10 5.80 40.63
C ARG A 217 -24.69 6.96 39.82
N ILE A 218 -24.11 8.14 39.93
CA ILE A 218 -24.48 9.32 39.14
C ILE A 218 -23.33 9.62 38.20
N TYR A 219 -23.63 9.65 36.91
CA TYR A 219 -22.66 9.93 35.86
C TYR A 219 -22.85 11.36 35.37
N VAL A 220 -21.76 12.14 35.37
CA VAL A 220 -21.80 13.58 35.12
C VAL A 220 -20.71 13.98 34.12
N GLY A 221 -21.09 14.76 33.10
CA GLY A 221 -20.18 15.25 32.05
C GLY A 221 -19.46 16.53 32.43
N GLU A 222 -18.43 16.90 31.67
CA GLU A 222 -17.67 18.13 31.94
C GLU A 222 -18.51 19.41 31.76
N ASN A 223 -19.38 19.44 30.74
CA ASN A 223 -20.26 20.58 30.52
C ASN A 223 -21.28 20.74 31.67
N ASP A 224 -21.72 19.64 32.26
CA ASP A 224 -22.57 19.65 33.45
C ASP A 224 -21.79 20.05 34.72
N ARG A 225 -20.50 19.71 34.78
CA ARG A 225 -19.57 20.14 35.83
C ARG A 225 -19.32 21.65 35.83
N LYS A 226 -19.34 22.33 34.67
CA LYS A 226 -19.16 23.79 34.57
C LYS A 226 -20.27 24.58 35.27
N VAL A 227 -21.43 23.96 35.49
CA VAL A 227 -22.55 24.51 36.26
C VAL A 227 -22.46 24.10 37.75
N ASN A 228 -21.55 23.20 38.15
CA ASN A 228 -21.74 22.40 39.36
C ASN A 228 -20.84 22.74 40.56
N ASN A 229 -21.54 23.08 41.64
CA ASN A 229 -21.07 23.31 43.00
C ASN A 229 -20.40 22.05 43.57
N LYS A 230 -19.07 22.06 43.75
CA LYS A 230 -18.31 20.98 44.45
C LYS A 230 -18.95 20.54 45.77
N LEU A 231 -19.63 21.46 46.47
CA LEU A 231 -20.38 21.21 47.71
C LEU A 231 -21.59 20.27 47.51
N TRP A 232 -22.31 20.40 46.40
CA TRP A 232 -23.47 19.55 46.10
C TRP A 232 -23.05 18.11 45.82
N PHE A 233 -21.99 17.91 45.04
CA PHE A 233 -21.40 16.58 44.84
C PHE A 233 -20.89 15.98 46.15
N LYS A 234 -20.25 16.77 47.02
CA LYS A 234 -19.84 16.29 48.34
C LYS A 234 -21.06 15.82 49.15
N HIS A 235 -22.12 16.62 49.19
CA HIS A 235 -23.36 16.31 49.89
C HIS A 235 -24.05 15.03 49.39
N LEU A 236 -23.98 14.74 48.08
CA LEU A 236 -24.48 13.49 47.50
C LEU A 236 -23.61 12.29 47.86
N ARG A 237 -22.28 12.44 47.86
CA ARG A 237 -21.36 11.39 48.32
C ARG A 237 -21.57 11.05 49.79
N ASP A 238 -21.78 12.08 50.63
CA ASP A 238 -22.10 11.90 52.06
C ASP A 238 -23.42 11.13 52.26
N ARG A 239 -24.33 11.16 51.27
CA ARG A 239 -25.58 10.35 51.23
C ARG A 239 -25.41 8.99 50.52
N GLY A 240 -24.18 8.60 50.23
CA GLY A 240 -23.81 7.32 49.64
C GLY A 240 -24.15 7.19 48.16
N TYR A 241 -24.09 8.28 47.39
CA TYR A 241 -24.01 8.22 45.92
C TYR A 241 -22.56 8.15 45.46
N SER A 242 -22.27 7.25 44.52
CA SER A 242 -21.01 7.22 43.80
C SER A 242 -21.09 8.19 42.63
N ILE A 243 -20.24 9.22 42.61
CA ILE A 243 -20.26 10.24 41.55
C ILE A 243 -19.12 9.97 40.59
N ILE A 244 -19.46 9.57 39.37
CA ILE A 244 -18.54 9.24 38.30
C ILE A 244 -18.51 10.42 37.34
N THR A 245 -17.32 10.98 37.15
CA THR A 245 -17.13 12.19 36.35
C THR A 245 -16.12 11.94 35.27
N LYS A 246 -16.46 12.26 34.03
CA LYS A 246 -15.53 12.19 32.90
C LYS A 246 -14.93 13.56 32.62
N GLU A 247 -13.61 13.63 32.52
CA GLU A 247 -12.92 14.79 31.96
C GLU A 247 -13.11 14.77 30.43
N ALA A 248 -13.50 15.90 29.84
CA ALA A 248 -13.66 16.01 28.40
C ALA A 248 -12.29 15.92 27.74
N ILE A 249 -12.10 14.87 26.96
CA ILE A 249 -10.91 14.70 26.13
C ILE A 249 -11.15 15.47 24.83
N LEU A 250 -10.28 16.42 24.52
CA LEU A 250 -10.32 17.19 23.28
C LEU A 250 -10.14 16.24 22.07
N HIS A 251 -11.17 16.11 21.23
CA HIS A 251 -11.08 15.42 19.94
C HIS A 251 -11.32 16.44 18.80
N GLY A 252 -10.25 16.95 18.21
CA GLY A 252 -10.31 17.94 17.13
C GLY A 252 -10.97 19.25 17.55
N ASN A 253 -11.97 19.72 16.80
CA ASN A 253 -12.71 20.97 17.06
C ASN A 253 -14.02 20.78 17.85
N SER A 254 -14.33 19.57 18.34
CA SER A 254 -15.58 19.32 19.08
C SER A 254 -15.31 18.64 20.42
N PHE A 255 -15.81 19.26 21.49
CA PHE A 255 -15.90 18.61 22.80
C PHE A 255 -17.11 17.66 22.79
N LYS A 256 -16.87 16.36 22.69
CA LYS A 256 -17.89 15.34 22.98
C LYS A 256 -17.41 14.47 24.13
N SER A 257 -17.80 14.87 25.35
CA SER A 257 -17.71 14.00 26.51
C SER A 257 -19.03 13.24 26.61
N ASN A 258 -19.19 12.16 25.84
CA ASN A 258 -20.34 11.28 26.05
C ASN A 258 -20.04 10.42 27.27
N VAL A 259 -20.67 10.83 28.36
CA VAL A 259 -20.75 10.09 29.63
C VAL A 259 -21.48 8.75 29.42
N ASP A 260 -22.33 8.68 28.41
CA ASP A 260 -23.15 7.51 28.06
C ASP A 260 -22.31 6.25 27.81
N VAL A 261 -21.13 6.39 27.18
CA VAL A 261 -20.24 5.25 26.93
C VAL A 261 -19.68 4.71 28.25
N ASP A 262 -19.28 5.58 29.17
CA ASP A 262 -18.74 5.14 30.47
C ASP A 262 -19.84 4.52 31.33
N LEU A 263 -21.04 5.12 31.32
CA LEU A 263 -22.22 4.54 31.96
C LEU A 263 -22.49 3.15 31.40
N ALA A 264 -22.53 3.00 30.07
CA ALA A 264 -22.81 1.72 29.45
C ALA A 264 -21.75 0.66 29.77
N VAL A 265 -20.47 1.02 29.74
CA VAL A 265 -19.37 0.09 30.07
C VAL A 265 -19.38 -0.29 31.54
N ASP A 266 -19.55 0.67 32.46
CA ASP A 266 -19.57 0.44 33.90
C ASP A 266 -20.76 -0.43 34.31
N VAL A 267 -21.96 -0.10 33.81
CA VAL A 267 -23.17 -0.89 34.07
C VAL A 267 -23.09 -2.27 33.43
N LEU A 268 -22.46 -2.42 32.26
CA LEU A 268 -22.28 -3.74 31.64
C LEU A 268 -21.26 -4.59 32.40
N SER A 269 -20.21 -4.00 32.96
CA SER A 269 -19.22 -4.70 33.78
C SER A 269 -19.84 -5.22 35.07
N ASP A 270 -20.49 -4.33 35.82
CA ASP A 270 -20.89 -4.63 37.20
C ASP A 270 -22.35 -5.05 37.32
N GLY A 271 -23.20 -4.64 36.37
CA GLY A 271 -24.66 -4.81 36.42
C GLY A 271 -25.10 -6.26 36.52
N PHE A 272 -24.30 -7.21 36.01
CA PHE A 272 -24.58 -8.65 36.12
C PHE A 272 -24.53 -9.18 37.57
N ASN A 273 -23.93 -8.44 38.49
CA ASN A 273 -23.88 -8.81 39.91
C ASN A 273 -25.16 -8.42 40.69
N PHE A 274 -26.03 -7.63 40.06
CA PHE A 274 -27.27 -7.13 40.63
C PHE A 274 -28.48 -7.90 40.08
N LYS A 275 -29.57 -7.94 40.85
CA LYS A 275 -30.86 -8.49 40.38
C LYS A 275 -31.60 -7.49 39.52
N ASN A 276 -31.51 -6.21 39.86
CA ASN A 276 -32.20 -5.13 39.17
C ASN A 276 -31.22 -4.04 38.72
N LEU A 277 -31.47 -3.48 37.54
CA LEU A 277 -30.93 -2.19 37.12
C LEU A 277 -32.08 -1.19 37.10
N VAL A 278 -31.92 -0.05 37.76
CA VAL A 278 -32.74 1.15 37.56
C VAL A 278 -31.92 2.13 36.73
N LEU A 279 -32.26 2.27 35.45
CA LEU A 279 -31.63 3.20 34.53
C LEU A 279 -32.44 4.51 34.52
N CYS A 280 -31.87 5.58 35.08
CA CYS A 280 -32.47 6.90 35.02
C CYS A 280 -31.97 7.64 33.79
N SER A 281 -32.45 7.24 32.61
CA SER A 281 -32.19 7.90 31.32
C SER A 281 -33.30 7.56 30.32
N GLY A 282 -33.48 8.42 29.31
CA GLY A 282 -34.43 8.21 28.21
C GLY A 282 -33.80 7.86 26.88
N ASP A 283 -32.46 7.80 26.83
CA ASP A 283 -31.72 7.70 25.57
C ASP A 283 -31.82 6.29 24.96
N GLY A 284 -32.21 6.24 23.68
CA GLY A 284 -32.29 5.01 22.91
C GLY A 284 -30.93 4.34 22.70
N ASP A 285 -29.83 5.05 22.88
CA ASP A 285 -28.48 4.49 22.78
C ASP A 285 -28.19 3.40 23.83
N PHE A 286 -28.96 3.35 24.93
CA PHE A 286 -28.88 2.29 25.92
C PHE A 286 -29.64 1.00 25.56
N LEU A 287 -30.34 0.94 24.42
CA LEU A 287 -31.06 -0.27 23.98
C LEU A 287 -30.19 -1.54 23.96
N PRO A 288 -28.93 -1.52 23.43
CA PRO A 288 -28.08 -2.71 23.46
C PRO A 288 -27.70 -3.14 24.87
N LEU A 289 -27.46 -2.17 25.77
CA LEU A 289 -27.14 -2.42 27.18
C LEU A 289 -28.30 -3.14 27.88
N VAL A 290 -29.52 -2.60 27.75
CA VAL A 290 -30.73 -3.17 28.35
C VAL A 290 -30.95 -4.61 27.89
N LYS A 291 -30.89 -4.86 26.57
CA LYS A 291 -31.04 -6.22 26.01
C LYS A 291 -30.02 -7.19 26.60
N LYS A 292 -28.76 -6.74 26.74
CA LYS A 292 -27.68 -7.62 27.20
C LYS A 292 -27.83 -8.01 28.68
N LEU A 293 -28.30 -7.08 29.50
CA LEU A 293 -28.58 -7.31 30.91
C LEU A 293 -29.77 -8.26 31.11
N GLN A 294 -30.86 -8.04 30.38
CA GLN A 294 -32.04 -8.91 30.41
C GLN A 294 -31.72 -10.34 29.99
N GLN A 295 -30.89 -10.52 28.95
CA GLN A 295 -30.40 -11.86 28.54
C GLN A 295 -29.65 -12.62 29.64
N ARG A 296 -29.07 -11.90 30.62
CA ARG A 296 -28.38 -12.48 31.77
C ARG A 296 -29.26 -12.54 33.02
N GLY A 297 -30.56 -12.29 32.88
CA GLY A 297 -31.55 -12.39 33.96
C GLY A 297 -31.60 -11.17 34.88
N VAL A 298 -30.97 -10.06 34.51
CA VAL A 298 -31.08 -8.79 35.26
C VAL A 298 -32.37 -8.10 34.83
N ARG A 299 -33.25 -7.78 35.79
CA ARG A 299 -34.46 -7.02 35.54
C ARG A 299 -34.12 -5.55 35.33
N VAL A 300 -34.55 -4.95 34.23
CA VAL A 300 -34.27 -3.56 33.89
C VAL A 300 -35.50 -2.70 34.06
N ILE A 301 -35.38 -1.69 34.90
CA ILE A 301 -36.36 -0.64 35.14
C ILE A 301 -35.83 0.64 34.52
N VAL A 302 -36.63 1.31 33.70
CA VAL A 302 -36.29 2.63 33.16
C VAL A 302 -37.09 3.69 33.90
N LEU A 303 -36.41 4.71 34.42
CA LEU A 303 -37.02 5.83 35.15
C LEU A 303 -36.73 7.13 34.41
N ASN A 304 -37.74 7.70 33.76
CA ASN A 304 -37.63 9.00 33.11
C ASN A 304 -39.03 9.58 32.80
N LEU A 305 -39.13 10.64 32.00
CA LEU A 305 -40.40 11.10 31.44
C LEU A 305 -40.75 10.39 30.13
N PRO A 306 -42.02 9.98 29.92
CA PRO A 306 -42.46 9.30 28.70
C PRO A 306 -42.08 10.06 27.43
N ASP A 307 -42.40 11.35 27.36
CA ASP A 307 -42.14 12.21 26.19
C ASP A 307 -40.64 12.49 25.95
N ARG A 308 -39.78 12.14 26.91
CA ARG A 308 -38.32 12.30 26.84
C ARG A 308 -37.62 10.94 26.75
N THR A 309 -38.36 9.87 26.52
CA THR A 309 -37.83 8.52 26.42
C THR A 309 -38.07 7.94 25.03
N ASN A 310 -37.09 7.24 24.50
CA ASN A 310 -37.28 6.47 23.28
C ASN A 310 -38.36 5.39 23.48
N ASN A 311 -39.39 5.38 22.61
CA ASN A 311 -40.51 4.42 22.69
C ASN A 311 -40.06 2.95 22.70
N ILE A 312 -38.99 2.61 21.97
CA ILE A 312 -38.45 1.24 21.94
C ILE A 312 -37.84 0.90 23.30
N LEU A 313 -37.12 1.85 23.92
CA LEU A 313 -36.52 1.66 25.25
C LEU A 313 -37.60 1.48 26.31
N GLN A 314 -38.64 2.31 26.27
CA GLN A 314 -39.78 2.23 27.17
C GLN A 314 -40.47 0.87 27.11
N ASN A 315 -40.72 0.35 25.90
CA ASN A 315 -41.35 -0.95 25.70
C ASN A 315 -40.43 -2.14 25.98
N LEU A 316 -39.11 -1.96 25.88
CA LEU A 316 -38.13 -3.00 26.14
C LEU A 316 -37.90 -3.24 27.64
N ALA A 317 -38.05 -2.19 28.45
CA ALA A 317 -37.85 -2.28 29.90
C ALA A 317 -38.85 -3.26 30.54
N ASP A 318 -38.40 -4.01 31.55
CA ASP A 318 -39.29 -4.88 32.34
C ASP A 318 -40.27 -4.07 33.19
N GLU A 319 -39.91 -2.80 33.47
CA GLU A 319 -40.78 -1.83 34.11
C GLU A 319 -40.39 -0.41 33.69
N TYR A 320 -41.39 0.44 33.48
CA TYR A 320 -41.19 1.86 33.25
C TYR A 320 -41.79 2.68 34.39
N ILE A 321 -40.99 3.56 34.98
CA ILE A 321 -41.43 4.49 36.03
C ILE A 321 -41.38 5.89 35.46
N SER A 322 -42.55 6.49 35.30
CA SER A 322 -42.66 7.90 34.92
C SER A 322 -42.24 8.80 36.08
N LEU A 323 -41.37 9.77 35.80
CA LEU A 323 -40.95 10.76 36.80
C LEU A 323 -42.15 11.56 37.36
N SER A 324 -43.16 11.81 36.52
CA SER A 324 -44.39 12.52 36.93
C SER A 324 -45.20 11.73 37.97
N ASP A 325 -45.22 10.40 37.88
CA ASP A 325 -46.05 9.55 38.74
C ASP A 325 -45.48 9.48 40.16
N ILE A 326 -44.16 9.61 40.29
CA ILE A 326 -43.45 9.54 41.57
C ILE A 326 -43.10 10.93 42.12
N ALA A 327 -43.50 12.01 41.44
CA ALA A 327 -43.10 13.37 41.78
C ALA A 327 -43.33 13.69 43.28
N SER A 328 -44.51 13.38 43.81
CA SER A 328 -44.84 13.61 45.23
C SER A 328 -43.99 12.81 46.21
N GLU A 329 -43.39 11.70 45.78
CA GLU A 329 -42.53 10.85 46.61
C GLU A 329 -41.06 11.24 46.54
N ILE A 330 -40.66 12.03 45.53
CA ILE A 330 -39.25 12.39 45.30
C ILE A 330 -39.00 13.90 45.37
N THR A 331 -40.03 14.71 45.57
CA THR A 331 -39.91 16.14 45.88
C THR A 331 -40.08 16.36 47.38
N THR A 332 -39.28 17.23 47.97
CA THR A 332 -39.59 17.75 49.31
C THR A 332 -40.84 18.62 49.24
N ASP A 333 -41.75 18.40 50.17
CA ASP A 333 -42.95 19.20 50.40
C ASP A 333 -42.53 20.61 50.86
N THR A 334 -42.07 21.44 49.93
CA THR A 334 -42.07 22.89 50.15
C THR A 334 -43.49 23.34 49.90
N GLY A 335 -44.33 23.23 50.92
CA GLY A 335 -45.50 24.06 51.05
C GLY A 335 -45.06 25.52 51.00
N HIS A 336 -44.94 26.07 49.79
CA HIS A 336 -44.84 27.48 49.38
C HIS A 336 -44.43 27.57 47.90
N LEU A 337 -45.14 26.89 46.99
CA LEU A 337 -45.25 27.41 45.63
C LEU A 337 -46.33 28.50 45.65
N LYS A 338 -45.87 29.72 45.89
CA LYS A 338 -46.66 30.95 45.77
C LYS A 338 -47.41 30.92 44.43
N LYS A 339 -48.74 31.04 44.52
CA LYS A 339 -49.50 31.80 43.53
C LYS A 339 -48.81 33.15 43.32
N ALA A 340 -48.42 33.45 42.10
CA ALA A 340 -48.30 34.79 41.57
C ALA A 340 -48.78 34.74 40.12
#